data_AF-A6GC31-F1
#
_entry.id   AF-A6GC31-F1
#
_cell.length_a   1.000
_cell.length_b   1.000
_cell.length_c   1.000
_cell.angle_alpha   90.00
_cell.angle_beta   90.00
_cell.angle_gamma   90.00
#
_symmetry.space_group_name_H-M   'P 1'
#
loop_
_entity.id
_entity.type
_entity.pdbx_description
1 polymer ?
#
loop_
_entity_poly.entity_id
_entity_poly.type
_entity_poly.pdbx_seq_one_letter_code
_entity_poly.pdbx_strand_id
1 'polypeptide(L)'
;MVASWAPGQRPARASTVAEQRARLPPPATCQDPVAGVWKSHSYDKIYLDWTIFTLEMRRVAEGSEEFEGTITNQSWIAEAHESSPPACRGDLHYVISMDAQGNVHDQTVNFGGVGNYRVDDVPCGTWDMGYNLDHFTGVIDPEILEFQTVNNDGGRAVNEPVVFRRVACLDGDEVDTAPRVAVVPPPFYPPEEEGGGCGFRS
;
A
#
# COMPACT_ATOMS: atom_id res chain seq x y z
N MET A 1 36.27 -7.93 28.95
CA MET A 1 35.60 -7.02 28.01
C MET A 1 34.34 -7.71 27.53
N VAL A 2 33.17 -7.20 27.90
CA VAL A 2 31.88 -7.80 27.55
C VAL A 2 31.43 -7.14 26.25
N ALA A 3 31.40 -7.91 25.16
CA ALA A 3 30.83 -7.44 23.90
C ALA A 3 29.30 -7.49 24.03
N SER A 4 28.69 -6.30 24.07
CA SER A 4 27.24 -6.13 24.12
C SER A 4 26.67 -6.44 22.74
N TRP A 5 25.82 -7.46 22.65
CA TRP A 5 25.01 -7.75 21.47
C TRP A 5 23.80 -6.81 21.46
N ALA A 6 23.75 -5.90 20.49
CA ALA A 6 22.53 -5.17 20.19
C ALA A 6 21.68 -6.01 19.20
N PRO A 7 20.39 -6.26 19.46
CA PRO A 7 19.56 -7.04 18.56
C PRO A 7 19.26 -6.26 17.26
N GLY A 8 19.76 -6.81 16.15
CA GLY A 8 19.15 -6.82 14.82
C GLY A 8 18.27 -5.63 14.39
N GLN A 9 18.89 -4.55 13.92
CA GLN A 9 18.27 -3.70 12.91
C GLN A 9 18.61 -4.28 11.54
N ARG A 10 17.77 -5.21 11.05
CA ARG A 10 17.68 -5.41 9.60
C ARG A 10 17.20 -4.07 9.01
N PRO A 11 17.83 -3.54 7.95
CA PRO A 11 17.27 -2.37 7.27
C PRO A 11 15.82 -2.67 6.89
N ALA A 12 14.91 -1.74 7.18
CA ALA A 12 13.50 -1.90 6.84
C ALA A 12 13.37 -2.17 5.34
N ARG A 13 12.70 -3.27 4.99
CA ARG A 13 12.51 -3.70 3.59
C ARG A 13 11.65 -2.69 2.84
N ALA A 14 10.48 -2.40 3.41
CA ALA A 14 9.54 -1.41 2.93
C ALA A 14 9.92 0.02 3.33
N SER A 15 9.46 0.97 2.53
CA SER A 15 9.40 2.40 2.87
C SER A 15 8.71 2.60 4.24
N THR A 16 9.18 3.59 4.99
CA THR A 16 8.65 3.94 6.31
C THR A 16 7.17 4.33 6.24
N VAL A 17 6.46 4.23 7.37
CA VAL A 17 5.05 4.69 7.50
C VAL A 17 4.86 6.13 7.01
N ALA A 18 5.80 7.02 7.36
CA ALA A 18 5.74 8.43 6.93
C ALA A 18 5.90 8.58 5.41
N GLU A 19 6.82 7.82 4.80
CA GLU A 19 7.00 7.79 3.35
C GLU A 19 5.75 7.24 2.65
N GLN A 20 5.16 6.15 3.13
CA GLN A 20 3.93 5.58 2.56
C GLN A 20 2.79 6.61 2.61
N ARG A 21 2.55 7.19 3.80
CA ARG A 21 1.51 8.21 4.04
C ARG A 21 1.59 9.40 3.07
N ALA A 22 2.79 9.88 2.78
CA ALA A 22 3.01 11.03 1.90
C ALA A 22 2.55 10.78 0.45
N ARG A 23 2.38 9.51 0.03
CA ARG A 23 2.00 9.11 -1.32
C ARG A 23 0.53 8.74 -1.47
N LEU A 24 -0.20 8.66 -0.37
CA LEU A 24 -1.60 8.27 -0.39
C LEU A 24 -2.48 9.44 -0.88
N PRO A 25 -3.51 9.17 -1.69
CA PRO A 25 -4.42 10.21 -2.19
C PRO A 25 -5.21 10.84 -1.02
N PRO A 26 -6.03 11.88 -1.26
CA PRO A 26 -6.92 12.42 -0.23
C PRO A 26 -7.88 11.35 0.31
N PRO A 27 -8.19 11.36 1.62
CA PRO A 27 -9.08 10.36 2.20
C PRO A 27 -10.54 10.62 1.84
N ALA A 28 -11.33 9.54 1.73
CA ALA A 28 -12.79 9.57 1.64
C ALA A 28 -13.43 9.43 3.02
N THR A 29 -14.49 10.20 3.26
CA THR A 29 -15.31 10.13 4.48
C THR A 29 -16.58 9.32 4.19
N CYS A 30 -16.70 8.17 4.84
CA CYS A 30 -17.80 7.23 4.67
C CYS A 30 -18.53 7.05 6.00
N GLN A 31 -19.81 6.68 5.90
CA GLN A 31 -20.64 6.37 7.07
C GLN A 31 -20.12 5.13 7.81
N ASP A 32 -19.78 4.06 7.08
CA ASP A 32 -19.13 2.89 7.67
C ASP A 32 -17.69 3.25 8.08
N PRO A 33 -17.26 2.94 9.32
CA PRO A 33 -15.90 3.22 9.76
C PRO A 33 -14.84 2.31 9.12
N VAL A 34 -15.23 1.16 8.56
CA VAL A 34 -14.32 0.13 8.04
C VAL A 34 -14.56 -0.17 6.57
N ALA A 35 -15.82 -0.33 6.15
CA ALA A 35 -16.12 -0.63 4.76
C ALA A 35 -15.67 0.51 3.82
N GLY A 36 -15.27 0.14 2.60
CA GLY A 36 -14.74 1.08 1.63
C GLY A 36 -13.62 0.50 0.77
N VAL A 37 -13.05 1.37 -0.05
CA VAL A 37 -11.86 1.07 -0.86
C VAL A 37 -10.65 1.70 -0.19
N TRP A 38 -9.69 0.88 0.19
CA TRP A 38 -8.47 1.26 0.89
C TRP A 38 -7.27 1.06 -0.01
N LYS A 39 -6.43 2.08 -0.18
CA LYS A 39 -5.26 2.02 -1.06
C LYS A 39 -3.97 2.25 -0.29
N SER A 40 -2.96 1.44 -0.54
CA SER A 40 -1.59 1.65 -0.08
C SER A 40 -0.68 2.04 -1.24
N HIS A 41 0.54 2.48 -0.92
CA HIS A 41 1.57 2.72 -1.91
C HIS A 41 2.95 2.69 -1.23
N SER A 42 3.70 1.60 -1.45
CA SER A 42 4.98 1.36 -0.81
C SER A 42 6.08 1.03 -1.82
N TYR A 43 7.31 1.29 -1.42
CA TYR A 43 8.52 0.89 -2.15
C TYR A 43 9.33 -0.08 -1.30
N ASP A 44 9.83 -1.16 -1.90
CA ASP A 44 10.75 -2.08 -1.23
C ASP A 44 12.19 -1.89 -1.76
N LYS A 45 13.08 -1.54 -0.84
CA LYS A 45 14.48 -1.23 -1.15
C LYS A 45 15.34 -2.46 -1.43
N ILE A 46 14.89 -3.65 -1.04
CA ILE A 46 15.61 -4.91 -1.26
C ILE A 46 15.34 -5.46 -2.65
N TYR A 47 14.10 -5.39 -3.10
CA TYR A 47 13.69 -5.97 -4.38
C TYR A 47 13.49 -4.93 -5.48
N LEU A 48 13.60 -3.65 -5.14
CA LEU A 48 13.55 -2.51 -6.08
C LEU A 48 12.24 -2.46 -6.86
N ASP A 49 11.15 -2.70 -6.17
CA ASP A 49 9.81 -2.64 -6.72
C ASP A 49 8.88 -1.78 -5.89
N TRP A 50 7.89 -1.26 -6.59
CA TRP A 50 6.77 -0.58 -6.01
C TRP A 50 5.60 -1.52 -5.92
N THR A 51 4.80 -1.34 -4.88
CA THR A 51 3.57 -2.08 -4.66
C THR A 51 2.45 -1.13 -4.27
N ILE A 52 1.31 -1.30 -4.93
CA ILE A 52 0.03 -0.72 -4.56
C ILE A 52 -0.89 -1.87 -4.20
N PHE A 53 -1.31 -1.93 -2.93
CA PHE A 53 -2.44 -2.75 -2.55
C PHE A 53 -3.72 -1.93 -2.59
N THR A 54 -4.79 -2.54 -3.11
CA THR A 54 -6.16 -2.03 -3.00
C THR A 54 -7.01 -3.07 -2.29
N LEU A 55 -7.59 -2.69 -1.15
CA LEU A 55 -8.54 -3.51 -0.41
C LEU A 55 -9.93 -2.94 -0.70
N GLU A 56 -10.78 -3.75 -1.31
CA GLU A 56 -12.21 -3.46 -1.35
C GLU A 56 -12.87 -4.28 -0.24
N MET A 57 -13.37 -3.61 0.79
CA MET A 57 -13.91 -4.25 1.99
C MET A 57 -15.41 -3.95 2.11
N ARG A 58 -16.25 -4.98 2.04
CA ARG A 58 -17.71 -4.89 2.14
C ARG A 58 -18.17 -5.64 3.39
N ARG A 59 -19.08 -5.07 4.18
CA ARG A 59 -19.72 -5.84 5.25
C ARG A 59 -20.61 -6.91 4.67
N VAL A 60 -20.57 -8.10 5.26
CA VAL A 60 -21.46 -9.21 4.88
C VAL A 60 -22.93 -8.85 5.18
N ALA A 61 -23.17 -8.09 6.25
CA ALA A 61 -24.48 -7.53 6.59
C ALA A 61 -24.33 -6.25 7.41
N GLU A 62 -25.37 -5.40 7.39
CA GLU A 62 -25.41 -4.18 8.21
C GLU A 62 -25.16 -4.50 9.69
N GLY A 63 -24.23 -3.79 10.33
CA GLY A 63 -23.85 -4.00 11.73
C GLY A 63 -23.02 -5.26 12.00
N SER A 64 -22.76 -6.11 11.01
CA SER A 64 -21.95 -7.32 11.18
C SER A 64 -20.46 -7.00 11.33
N GLU A 65 -19.75 -7.69 12.21
CA GLU A 65 -18.29 -7.57 12.34
C GLU A 65 -17.52 -8.30 11.21
N GLU A 66 -18.23 -9.03 10.34
CA GLU A 66 -17.66 -9.82 9.24
C GLU A 66 -17.66 -9.05 7.91
N PHE A 67 -16.59 -9.24 7.14
CA PHE A 67 -16.32 -8.59 5.87
C PHE A 67 -15.94 -9.59 4.79
N GLU A 68 -16.31 -9.26 3.56
CA GLU A 68 -15.85 -9.91 2.34
C GLU A 68 -15.33 -8.86 1.36
N GLY A 69 -14.59 -9.32 0.35
CA GLY A 69 -14.24 -8.46 -0.77
C GLY A 69 -13.02 -8.95 -1.53
N THR A 70 -12.17 -8.01 -1.95
CA THR A 70 -11.02 -8.31 -2.83
C THR A 70 -9.77 -7.59 -2.34
N ILE A 71 -8.64 -8.27 -2.41
CA ILE A 71 -7.31 -7.65 -2.32
C ILE A 71 -6.71 -7.67 -3.72
N THR A 72 -6.28 -6.52 -4.20
CA THR A 72 -5.55 -6.38 -5.46
C THR A 72 -4.14 -5.88 -5.17
N ASN A 73 -3.13 -6.57 -5.69
CA ASN A 73 -1.74 -6.14 -5.72
C ASN A 73 -1.38 -5.71 -7.15
N GLN A 74 -0.99 -4.46 -7.32
CA GLN A 74 -0.26 -4.00 -8.51
C GLN A 74 1.19 -3.72 -8.13
N SER A 75 2.13 -4.40 -8.79
CA SER A 75 3.57 -4.22 -8.52
C SER A 75 4.40 -4.10 -9.78
N TRP A 76 5.44 -3.26 -9.73
CA TRP A 76 6.37 -3.04 -10.85
C TRP A 76 7.78 -2.76 -10.34
N ILE A 77 8.78 -3.26 -11.07
CA ILE A 77 10.19 -2.97 -10.79
C ILE A 77 10.52 -1.57 -11.28
N ALA A 78 11.04 -0.70 -10.40
CA ALA A 78 11.52 0.62 -10.76
C ALA A 78 12.36 1.25 -9.64
N GLU A 79 13.00 2.39 -9.92
CA GLU A 79 13.74 3.12 -8.90
C GLU A 79 12.82 3.81 -7.88
N ALA A 80 13.38 4.16 -6.72
CA ALA A 80 12.65 4.82 -5.63
C ALA A 80 12.07 6.20 -5.96
N HIS A 81 12.44 6.79 -7.11
CA HIS A 81 11.87 8.04 -7.61
C HIS A 81 10.77 7.82 -8.66
N GLU A 82 10.65 6.61 -9.20
CA GLU A 82 9.68 6.22 -10.22
C GLU A 82 8.40 5.63 -9.59
N SER A 83 7.71 6.43 -8.76
CA SER A 83 6.50 6.00 -8.00
C SER A 83 5.24 5.80 -8.86
N SER A 84 5.40 5.63 -10.15
CA SER A 84 4.33 5.24 -11.07
C SER A 84 4.94 4.29 -12.07
N PRO A 85 4.19 3.30 -12.58
CA PRO A 85 4.73 2.35 -13.53
C PRO A 85 5.37 3.08 -14.72
N PRO A 86 6.68 2.89 -14.97
CA PRO A 86 7.32 3.47 -16.14
C PRO A 86 6.82 2.76 -17.41
N ALA A 87 7.16 3.29 -18.58
CA ALA A 87 6.93 2.56 -19.84
C ALA A 87 7.67 1.21 -19.81
N CYS A 88 7.11 0.18 -20.46
CA CYS A 88 7.71 -1.15 -20.45
C CYS A 88 9.15 -1.15 -20.97
N ARG A 89 10.10 -1.55 -20.11
CA ARG A 89 11.52 -1.77 -20.43
C ARG A 89 11.92 -3.24 -20.45
N GLY A 90 10.94 -4.14 -20.30
CA GLY A 90 11.14 -5.59 -20.19
C GLY A 90 11.09 -6.10 -18.75
N ASP A 91 11.16 -5.20 -17.76
CA ASP A 91 10.97 -5.54 -16.35
C ASP A 91 9.53 -5.96 -16.04
N LEU A 92 9.38 -6.76 -14.98
CA LEU A 92 8.08 -7.29 -14.58
C LEU A 92 7.18 -6.19 -14.00
N HIS A 93 5.97 -6.09 -14.54
CA HIS A 93 4.83 -5.36 -14.00
C HIS A 93 3.63 -6.29 -14.02
N TYR A 94 2.98 -6.48 -12.89
CA TYR A 94 1.82 -7.36 -12.77
C TYR A 94 0.70 -6.75 -11.94
N VAL A 95 -0.51 -7.28 -12.16
CA VAL A 95 -1.71 -7.05 -11.35
C VAL A 95 -2.27 -8.42 -10.97
N ILE A 96 -2.41 -8.65 -9.67
CA ILE A 96 -2.97 -9.87 -9.10
C ILE A 96 -4.13 -9.50 -8.18
N SER A 97 -5.20 -10.32 -8.20
CA SER A 97 -6.27 -10.24 -7.22
C SER A 97 -6.47 -11.54 -6.47
N MET A 98 -7.07 -11.44 -5.29
CA MET A 98 -7.58 -12.56 -4.52
C MET A 98 -8.90 -12.15 -3.86
N ASP A 99 -9.82 -13.10 -3.76
CA ASP A 99 -10.99 -12.91 -2.90
C ASP A 99 -10.51 -12.85 -1.47
N ALA A 100 -11.19 -12.08 -0.62
CA ALA A 100 -10.75 -11.84 0.74
C ALA A 100 -11.92 -11.87 1.72
N GLN A 101 -11.60 -12.29 2.94
CA GLN A 101 -12.51 -12.30 4.07
C GLN A 101 -11.82 -11.64 5.26
N GLY A 102 -12.63 -11.11 6.17
CA GLY A 102 -12.11 -10.49 7.36
C GLY A 102 -13.14 -10.27 8.43
N ASN A 103 -12.65 -9.84 9.59
CA ASN A 103 -13.48 -9.47 10.71
C ASN A 103 -12.87 -8.28 11.46
N VAL A 104 -13.69 -7.64 12.28
CA VAL A 104 -13.26 -6.66 13.26
C VAL A 104 -13.49 -7.24 14.65
N HIS A 105 -12.44 -7.31 15.45
CA HIS A 105 -12.52 -7.71 16.85
C HIS A 105 -11.63 -6.80 17.69
N ASP A 106 -12.15 -6.24 18.79
CA ASP A 106 -11.41 -5.32 19.67
C ASP A 106 -10.70 -4.19 18.90
N GLN A 107 -11.42 -3.55 17.97
CA GLN A 107 -10.91 -2.49 17.07
C GLN A 107 -9.79 -2.92 16.10
N THR A 108 -9.41 -4.20 16.13
CA THR A 108 -8.43 -4.78 15.22
C THR A 108 -9.17 -5.36 14.03
N VAL A 109 -8.79 -4.90 12.85
CA VAL A 109 -9.28 -5.42 11.57
C VAL A 109 -8.33 -6.52 11.12
N ASN A 110 -8.87 -7.68 10.80
CA ASN A 110 -8.18 -8.76 10.10
C ASN A 110 -8.81 -8.89 8.71
N PHE A 111 -8.02 -8.84 7.64
CA PHE A 111 -8.52 -8.99 6.28
C PHE A 111 -7.47 -9.69 5.42
N GLY A 112 -7.80 -10.86 4.88
CA GLY A 112 -6.84 -11.70 4.18
C GLY A 112 -7.44 -12.44 2.99
N GLY A 113 -6.56 -12.75 2.03
CA GLY A 113 -6.91 -13.51 0.85
C GLY A 113 -7.35 -14.93 1.20
N VAL A 114 -8.37 -15.42 0.51
CA VAL A 114 -8.91 -16.77 0.64
C VAL A 114 -8.93 -17.49 -0.71
N GLY A 115 -8.83 -18.82 -0.68
CA GLY A 115 -8.87 -19.63 -1.89
C GLY A 115 -7.60 -19.53 -2.72
N ASN A 116 -7.68 -18.92 -3.90
CA ASN A 116 -6.58 -18.79 -4.86
C ASN A 116 -6.43 -17.34 -5.33
N TYR A 117 -5.21 -16.99 -5.72
CA TYR A 117 -4.95 -15.74 -6.44
C TYR A 117 -5.29 -15.88 -7.93
N ARG A 118 -5.45 -14.74 -8.59
CA ARG A 118 -5.65 -14.61 -10.03
C ARG A 118 -4.65 -13.60 -10.58
N VAL A 119 -4.02 -13.93 -11.68
CA VAL A 119 -3.23 -12.97 -12.45
C VAL A 119 -4.21 -12.24 -13.36
N ASP A 120 -4.52 -10.99 -13.01
CA ASP A 120 -5.50 -10.19 -13.74
C ASP A 120 -4.86 -9.55 -14.98
N ASP A 121 -3.62 -9.09 -14.85
CA ASP A 121 -2.85 -8.50 -15.94
C ASP A 121 -1.33 -8.63 -15.73
N VAL A 122 -0.59 -8.63 -16.83
CA VAL A 122 0.89 -8.56 -16.85
C VAL A 122 1.30 -7.52 -17.89
N PRO A 123 1.21 -6.21 -17.58
CA PRO A 123 1.49 -5.17 -18.56
C PRO A 123 2.89 -5.26 -19.19
N CYS A 124 3.89 -5.70 -18.43
CA CYS A 124 5.27 -5.83 -18.88
C CYS A 124 5.94 -7.08 -18.28
N GLY A 125 6.91 -7.64 -19.00
CA GLY A 125 7.69 -8.79 -18.54
C GLY A 125 6.98 -10.13 -18.75
N THR A 126 7.30 -11.12 -17.92
CA THR A 126 6.67 -12.45 -17.97
C THR A 126 6.43 -12.93 -16.55
N TRP A 127 5.23 -13.44 -16.30
CA TRP A 127 4.86 -14.05 -15.03
C TRP A 127 5.10 -15.56 -15.07
N ASP A 128 6.09 -16.05 -14.33
CA ASP A 128 6.47 -17.47 -14.26
C ASP A 128 6.56 -18.01 -12.82
N MET A 129 6.01 -17.25 -11.85
CA MET A 129 6.11 -17.53 -10.42
C MET A 129 4.75 -17.78 -9.74
N GLY A 130 4.80 -18.24 -8.49
CA GLY A 130 3.64 -18.33 -7.60
C GLY A 130 3.39 -17.03 -6.84
N TYR A 131 2.22 -16.92 -6.20
CA TYR A 131 1.88 -15.79 -5.33
C TYR A 131 1.32 -16.31 -3.99
N ASN A 132 1.77 -15.73 -2.87
CA ASN A 132 1.22 -16.05 -1.55
C ASN A 132 0.11 -15.06 -1.20
N LEU A 133 -0.99 -15.54 -0.64
CA LEU A 133 -2.13 -14.67 -0.31
C LEU A 133 -1.75 -13.70 0.81
N ASP A 134 -2.04 -12.42 0.59
CA ASP A 134 -1.78 -11.37 1.57
C ASP A 134 -2.76 -11.46 2.74
N HIS A 135 -2.30 -11.09 3.93
CA HIS A 135 -3.12 -11.01 5.13
C HIS A 135 -2.72 -9.79 5.94
N PHE A 136 -3.61 -8.80 5.96
CA PHE A 136 -3.44 -7.56 6.69
C PHE A 136 -4.16 -7.62 8.04
N THR A 137 -3.40 -7.38 9.11
CA THR A 137 -3.94 -7.19 10.46
C THR A 137 -3.53 -5.82 10.97
N GLY A 138 -4.46 -5.06 11.55
CA GLY A 138 -4.14 -3.71 12.01
C GLY A 138 -5.29 -2.96 12.65
N VAL A 139 -5.10 -1.65 12.84
CA VAL A 139 -6.09 -0.74 13.41
C VAL A 139 -6.39 0.40 12.45
N ILE A 140 -7.64 0.84 12.43
CA ILE A 140 -8.06 2.04 11.71
C ILE A 140 -7.99 3.22 12.67
N ASP A 141 -7.21 4.24 12.31
CA ASP A 141 -7.20 5.52 12.98
C ASP A 141 -8.25 6.44 12.32
N PRO A 142 -9.37 6.75 13.01
CA PRO A 142 -10.46 7.53 12.43
C PRO A 142 -10.12 9.02 12.30
N GLU A 143 -9.10 9.54 13.00
CA GLU A 143 -8.74 10.96 12.95
C GLU A 143 -7.99 11.30 11.67
N ILE A 144 -7.15 10.38 11.20
CA ILE A 144 -6.34 10.55 9.98
C ILE A 144 -6.83 9.68 8.81
N LEU A 145 -7.87 8.86 9.05
CA LEU A 145 -8.50 7.96 8.07
C LEU A 145 -7.49 6.98 7.45
N GLU A 146 -6.65 6.40 8.30
CA GLU A 146 -5.60 5.46 7.90
C GLU A 146 -5.79 4.10 8.56
N PHE A 147 -5.64 3.05 7.77
CA PHE A 147 -5.57 1.69 8.26
C PHE A 147 -4.09 1.29 8.33
N GLN A 148 -3.57 1.22 9.55
CA GLN A 148 -2.18 0.90 9.85
C GLN A 148 -2.07 -0.60 10.11
N THR A 149 -1.38 -1.31 9.23
CA THR A 149 -1.41 -2.77 9.23
C THR A 149 -0.03 -3.39 9.18
N VAL A 150 -0.02 -4.69 9.41
CA VAL A 150 1.07 -5.58 9.12
C VAL A 150 0.57 -6.62 8.12
N ASN A 151 1.28 -6.77 6.99
CA ASN A 151 1.08 -7.87 6.05
C ASN A 151 1.85 -9.11 6.51
N ASN A 152 1.20 -10.26 6.40
CA ASN A 152 1.76 -11.57 6.67
C ASN A 152 1.38 -12.55 5.55
N ASP A 153 2.02 -12.43 4.40
CA ASP A 153 1.80 -13.29 3.23
C ASP A 153 2.41 -14.70 3.39
N GLY A 154 3.29 -14.91 4.38
CA GLY A 154 4.05 -16.16 4.55
C GLY A 154 5.21 -16.35 3.57
N GLY A 155 5.45 -15.36 2.71
CA GLY A 155 6.52 -15.31 1.72
C GLY A 155 7.46 -14.13 1.94
N ARG A 156 7.33 -13.12 1.09
CA ARG A 156 8.25 -11.97 1.10
C ARG A 156 7.82 -10.92 2.12
N ALA A 157 6.53 -10.68 2.22
CA ALA A 157 5.89 -9.71 3.09
C ALA A 157 5.45 -10.34 4.42
N VAL A 158 6.45 -10.76 5.22
CA VAL A 158 6.25 -11.32 6.56
C VAL A 158 6.54 -10.26 7.62
N ASN A 159 5.54 -9.94 8.43
CA ASN A 159 5.54 -8.84 9.39
C ASN A 159 5.88 -7.49 8.74
N GLU A 160 5.38 -7.25 7.52
CA GLU A 160 5.69 -6.03 6.76
C GLU A 160 4.68 -4.92 7.06
N PRO A 161 5.09 -3.75 7.56
CA PRO A 161 4.17 -2.64 7.79
C PRO A 161 3.62 -2.05 6.49
N VAL A 162 2.29 -1.97 6.39
CA VAL A 162 1.59 -1.34 5.25
C VAL A 162 0.58 -0.33 5.77
N VAL A 163 0.58 0.85 5.19
CA VAL A 163 -0.37 1.92 5.51
C VAL A 163 -1.33 2.08 4.35
N PHE A 164 -2.62 1.96 4.65
CA PHE A 164 -3.67 2.23 3.71
C PHE A 164 -4.41 3.51 4.07
N ARG A 165 -4.96 4.16 3.06
CA ARG A 165 -5.93 5.24 3.22
C ARG A 165 -7.20 4.89 2.50
N ARG A 166 -8.35 5.21 3.10
CA ARG A 166 -9.64 5.02 2.44
C ARG A 166 -9.79 6.05 1.32
N VAL A 167 -9.90 5.61 0.09
CA VAL A 167 -9.92 6.47 -1.11
C VAL A 167 -11.31 6.62 -1.71
N ALA A 168 -12.21 5.68 -1.41
CA ALA A 168 -13.61 5.74 -1.80
C ALA A 168 -14.49 5.00 -0.78
N CYS A 169 -15.75 5.42 -0.72
CA CYS A 169 -16.80 4.67 -0.05
C CYS A 169 -17.41 3.66 -1.02
N LEU A 170 -18.07 2.65 -0.49
CA LEU A 170 -18.92 1.80 -1.32
C LEU A 170 -20.20 2.55 -1.70
N ASP A 171 -20.87 2.10 -2.76
CA ASP A 171 -22.05 2.78 -3.30
C ASP A 171 -23.08 3.10 -2.21
N GLY A 172 -23.47 4.37 -2.09
CA GLY A 172 -24.46 4.85 -1.12
C GLY A 172 -23.91 5.31 0.23
N ASP A 173 -22.61 5.11 0.51
CA ASP A 173 -22.00 5.40 1.82
C ASP A 173 -21.20 6.71 1.90
N GLU A 174 -21.10 7.49 0.80
CA GLU A 174 -20.37 8.76 0.82
C GLU A 174 -21.08 9.81 1.70
N VAL A 175 -20.32 10.40 2.63
CA VAL A 175 -20.75 11.61 3.34
C VAL A 175 -20.43 12.80 2.44
N ASP A 176 -21.47 13.51 2.00
CA ASP A 176 -21.39 14.65 1.08
C ASP A 176 -20.26 15.61 1.49
N THR A 177 -19.16 15.59 0.73
CA THR A 177 -17.98 16.41 0.99
C THR A 177 -17.57 17.14 -0.29
N ALA A 178 -17.35 18.46 -0.12
CA ALA A 178 -16.93 19.43 -1.13
C ALA A 178 -15.80 18.93 -2.07
N PRO A 179 -15.66 19.49 -3.29
CA PRO A 179 -14.82 18.92 -4.35
C PRO A 179 -13.36 18.69 -3.92
N ARG A 180 -12.92 17.44 -4.06
CA ARG A 180 -11.57 16.96 -3.73
C ARG A 180 -10.59 17.36 -4.84
N VAL A 181 -9.65 18.26 -4.56
CA VAL A 181 -8.55 18.59 -5.48
C VAL A 181 -7.45 17.54 -5.31
N ALA A 182 -7.18 16.76 -6.37
CA ALA A 182 -6.03 15.87 -6.40
C ALA A 182 -4.74 16.70 -6.54
N VAL A 183 -3.96 16.81 -5.47
CA VAL A 183 -2.61 17.39 -5.52
C VAL A 183 -1.63 16.23 -5.70
N VAL A 184 -0.89 16.23 -6.81
CA VAL A 184 0.22 15.28 -7.01
C VAL A 184 1.26 15.55 -5.92
N PRO A 185 1.70 14.52 -5.16
CA PRO A 185 2.75 14.70 -4.16
C PRO A 185 4.02 15.25 -4.82
N PRO A 186 4.70 16.25 -4.23
CA PRO A 186 5.96 16.74 -4.77
C PRO A 186 7.01 15.62 -4.77
N PRO A 187 7.90 15.56 -5.78
CA PRO A 187 9.02 14.63 -5.77
C PRO A 187 9.91 14.89 -4.55
N PHE A 188 10.41 13.81 -3.93
CA PHE A 188 11.22 13.88 -2.70
C PHE A 188 12.64 14.39 -2.91
N TYR A 189 13.11 14.40 -4.15
CA TYR A 189 14.44 14.90 -4.49
C TYR A 189 14.28 16.30 -5.08
N PRO A 190 15.02 17.31 -4.59
CA PRO A 190 15.17 18.53 -5.38
C PRO A 190 15.68 18.11 -6.77
N PRO A 191 15.21 18.76 -7.86
CA PRO A 191 15.78 18.52 -9.17
C PRO A 191 17.30 18.69 -9.06
N GLU A 192 18.07 17.74 -9.61
CA GLU A 192 19.50 17.95 -9.74
C GLU A 192 19.70 19.28 -10.47
N GLU A 193 20.30 20.26 -9.80
CA GLU A 193 20.62 21.52 -10.43
C GLU A 193 21.61 21.23 -11.57
N GLU A 194 21.11 21.17 -12.80
CA GLU A 194 21.94 21.35 -13.98
C GLU A 194 22.59 22.74 -13.89
N GLY A 195 23.82 22.80 -13.36
CA GLY A 195 24.74 23.90 -13.63
C GLY A 195 24.72 25.08 -12.65
N GLY A 196 24.78 24.84 -11.34
CA GLY A 196 25.13 25.87 -10.35
C GLY A 196 26.63 26.12 -10.25
N GLY A 197 27.26 26.65 -11.30
CA GLY A 197 28.68 27.01 -11.30
C GLY A 197 29.00 28.03 -10.20
N CYS A 198 29.88 27.67 -9.25
CA CYS A 198 30.43 28.61 -8.27
C CYS A 198 31.25 29.70 -8.98
N GLY A 199 30.64 30.87 -9.17
CA GLY A 199 31.34 32.06 -9.62
C GLY A 199 32.34 32.54 -8.58
N PHE A 200 33.62 32.23 -8.76
CA PHE A 200 34.70 33.01 -8.17
C PHE A 200 34.70 34.39 -8.83
N ARG A 201 34.37 35.44 -8.07
CA ARG A 201 34.75 36.81 -8.43
C ARG A 201 36.03 37.16 -7.68
N SER A 202 37.11 37.27 -8.44
CA SER A 202 38.34 38.01 -8.12
C SER A 202 38.07 39.50 -7.93
#